data_AF-A0A950MQT6-F1
#
_entry.id   AF-A0A950MQT6-F1
#
_cell.length_a   1.000
_cell.length_b   1.000
_cell.length_c   1.000
_cell.angle_alpha   90.00
_cell.angle_beta   90.00
_cell.angle_gamma   90.00
#
_symmetry.space_group_name_H-M   'P 1'
#
loop_
_entity.id
_entity.type
_entity.pdbx_description
1 polymer ?
#
loop_
_entity_poly.entity_id
_entity_poly.type
_entity_poly.pdbx_seq_one_letter_code
_entity_poly.pdbx_strand_id
1 'polypeptide(L)'
;MPGGRTHISRTVSFLALALAAALSGCGGAGPIDVAELPRGMVNSKFPKPHDYPIHGIDVSKFQGDIDWNAVASSGVKFAWIKATEGGNRADARFQANWSGAKSAGVPHGAYHFVYWCRS
;
A
#
# COMPACT_ATOMS: atom_id res chain seq x y z
N MET A 1 2.58 -45.53 -45.07
CA MET A 1 1.84 -45.29 -43.81
C MET A 1 1.61 -43.78 -43.68
N PRO A 2 0.37 -43.26 -43.69
CA PRO A 2 0.14 -41.82 -43.66
C PRO A 2 0.20 -41.29 -42.22
N GLY A 3 1.03 -40.26 -42.01
CA GLY A 3 1.13 -39.53 -40.75
C GLY A 3 -0.07 -38.62 -40.55
N GLY A 4 -0.81 -38.85 -39.45
CA GLY A 4 -1.96 -38.05 -39.05
C GLY A 4 -1.55 -36.68 -38.52
N ARG A 5 -1.94 -35.62 -39.22
CA ARG A 5 -1.89 -34.25 -38.70
C ARG A 5 -3.00 -34.08 -37.66
N THR A 6 -2.64 -33.83 -36.41
CA THR A 6 -3.58 -33.49 -35.34
C THR A 6 -4.20 -32.12 -35.60
N HIS A 7 -5.41 -32.11 -36.17
CA HIS A 7 -6.23 -30.90 -36.26
C HIS A 7 -6.80 -30.58 -34.87
N ILE A 8 -6.14 -29.66 -34.15
CA ILE A 8 -6.73 -29.05 -32.96
C ILE A 8 -7.86 -28.14 -33.43
N SER A 9 -9.10 -28.51 -33.11
CA SER A 9 -10.27 -27.75 -33.50
C SER A 9 -10.26 -26.35 -32.87
N ARG A 10 -10.62 -25.32 -33.65
CA ARG A 10 -10.71 -23.92 -33.19
C ARG A 10 -11.58 -23.78 -31.93
N THR A 11 -12.60 -24.63 -31.78
CA THR A 11 -13.45 -24.70 -30.58
C THR A 11 -12.69 -25.09 -29.32
N VAL A 12 -11.68 -25.97 -29.40
CA VAL A 12 -10.84 -26.36 -28.25
C VAL A 12 -9.94 -25.20 -27.83
N SER A 13 -9.41 -24.44 -28.81
CA SER A 13 -8.62 -23.23 -28.55
C SER A 13 -9.46 -22.11 -27.92
N PHE A 14 -10.72 -21.91 -28.37
CA PHE A 14 -11.62 -20.93 -27.77
C PHE A 14 -12.06 -21.31 -26.35
N LEU A 15 -12.32 -22.60 -26.10
CA LEU A 15 -12.65 -23.07 -24.74
C LEU A 15 -11.46 -22.89 -23.78
N ALA A 16 -10.24 -23.21 -24.23
CA ALA A 16 -9.04 -23.04 -23.43
C ALA A 16 -8.77 -21.57 -23.09
N LEU A 17 -9.02 -20.65 -24.03
CA LEU A 17 -8.87 -19.21 -23.80
C LEU A 17 -9.94 -18.67 -22.85
N ALA A 18 -11.19 -19.13 -22.96
CA ALA A 18 -12.27 -18.76 -22.05
C ALA A 18 -12.02 -19.28 -20.62
N LEU A 19 -11.47 -20.49 -20.48
CA LEU A 19 -11.12 -21.06 -19.17
C LEU A 19 -9.93 -20.33 -18.52
N ALA A 20 -8.93 -19.92 -19.32
CA ALA A 20 -7.81 -19.10 -18.83
C ALA A 20 -8.27 -17.71 -18.33
N ALA A 21 -9.24 -17.09 -19.02
CA ALA A 21 -9.84 -15.82 -18.59
C ALA A 21 -10.73 -15.95 -17.34
N ALA A 22 -11.31 -17.12 -17.09
CA ALA A 22 -12.10 -17.37 -15.87
C ALA A 22 -11.23 -17.58 -14.61
N LEU A 23 -9.94 -17.93 -14.79
CA LEU A 23 -9.00 -18.16 -13.69
C LEU A 23 -8.23 -16.90 -13.26
N SER A 24 -8.37 -15.77 -13.96
CA SER A 24 -7.71 -14.50 -13.61
C SER A 24 -8.40 -13.72 -12.47
N GLY A 25 -9.39 -14.31 -11.81
CA GLY A 25 -10.20 -13.64 -10.78
C GLY A 25 -9.65 -13.66 -9.35
N CYS A 26 -8.55 -14.38 -9.07
CA CYS A 26 -7.97 -14.42 -7.73
C CYS A 26 -6.86 -13.37 -7.56
N GLY A 27 -7.19 -12.11 -7.79
CA GLY A 27 -6.31 -10.96 -7.54
C GLY A 27 -6.83 -10.14 -6.36
N GLY A 28 -6.32 -10.45 -5.16
CA GLY A 28 -6.32 -9.66 -3.92
C GLY A 28 -7.47 -8.68 -3.68
N ALA A 29 -8.31 -8.99 -2.69
CA ALA A 29 -8.99 -7.92 -1.95
C ALA A 29 -7.90 -6.95 -1.48
N GLY A 30 -7.98 -5.69 -1.93
CA GLY A 30 -7.15 -4.61 -1.41
C GLY A 30 -7.35 -4.49 0.11
N PRO A 31 -6.57 -3.62 0.79
CA PRO A 31 -6.81 -3.34 2.20
C PRO A 31 -8.30 -3.03 2.41
N ILE A 32 -8.93 -3.72 3.36
CA ILE A 32 -10.34 -3.50 3.69
C ILE A 32 -10.49 -2.06 4.17
N ASP A 33 -11.10 -1.21 3.35
CA ASP A 33 -11.56 0.09 3.83
C ASP A 33 -12.81 -0.13 4.67
N VAL A 34 -12.73 0.24 5.95
CA VAL A 34 -13.86 0.22 6.87
C VAL A 34 -15.03 1.11 6.38
N ALA A 35 -14.77 2.04 5.45
CA ALA A 35 -15.79 2.84 4.77
C ALA A 35 -16.54 2.07 3.66
N GLU A 36 -15.97 1.01 3.10
CA GLU A 36 -16.58 0.18 2.05
C GLU A 36 -17.39 -1.00 2.59
N LEU A 37 -17.30 -1.26 3.90
CA LEU A 37 -18.08 -2.32 4.56
C LEU A 37 -19.59 -1.96 4.58
N PRO A 38 -20.48 -2.96 4.41
CA PRO A 38 -21.92 -2.76 4.54
C PRO A 38 -22.29 -2.01 5.83
N ARG A 39 -23.14 -1.00 5.68
CA ARG A 39 -23.60 -0.13 6.77
C ARG A 39 -24.20 -0.99 7.89
N GLY A 40 -23.54 -1.05 9.05
CA GLY A 40 -23.94 -1.89 10.19
C GLY A 40 -22.98 -3.03 10.55
N MET A 41 -21.98 -3.33 9.71
CA MET A 41 -20.92 -4.29 10.06
C MET A 41 -19.83 -3.70 10.97
N VAL A 42 -19.68 -2.37 10.96
CA VAL A 42 -18.83 -1.62 11.88
C VAL A 42 -19.65 -0.54 12.57
N ASN A 43 -19.73 -0.60 13.89
CA ASN A 43 -20.24 0.51 14.69
C ASN A 43 -19.06 1.47 14.90
N SER A 44 -18.82 2.37 13.93
CA SER A 44 -17.71 3.34 14.02
C SER A 44 -18.07 4.46 14.99
N LYS A 45 -18.25 4.11 16.27
CA LYS A 45 -18.40 5.06 17.38
C LYS A 45 -17.10 5.84 17.64
N PHE A 46 -16.00 5.40 17.03
CA PHE A 46 -14.68 6.00 17.20
C PHE A 46 -14.40 7.04 16.10
N PRO A 47 -13.90 8.22 16.48
CA PRO A 47 -13.46 9.22 15.53
C PRO A 47 -12.35 8.69 14.61
N LYS A 48 -12.40 9.05 13.34
CA LYS A 48 -11.35 8.84 12.35
C LYS A 48 -10.31 9.96 12.46
N PRO A 49 -9.09 9.78 11.91
CA PRO A 49 -8.07 10.83 11.96
C PRO A 49 -8.56 12.19 11.44
N HIS A 50 -9.35 12.21 10.36
CA HIS A 50 -9.90 13.45 9.78
C HIS A 50 -10.99 14.12 10.63
N ASP A 51 -11.53 13.45 11.65
CA ASP A 51 -12.45 14.06 12.60
C ASP A 51 -11.72 14.96 13.61
N TYR A 52 -10.39 14.83 13.70
CA TYR A 52 -9.55 15.70 14.52
C TYR A 52 -8.98 16.87 13.71
N PRO A 53 -8.99 18.10 14.26
CA PRO A 53 -8.49 19.29 13.56
C PRO A 53 -6.99 19.22 13.27
N ILE A 54 -6.25 18.45 14.07
CA ILE A 54 -4.82 18.17 13.88
C ILE A 54 -4.65 16.65 13.81
N HIS A 55 -4.27 16.15 12.64
CA HIS A 55 -3.91 14.76 12.41
C HIS A 55 -2.72 14.67 11.47
N GLY A 56 -2.03 13.54 11.51
CA GLY A 56 -0.80 13.31 10.77
C GLY A 56 -0.70 11.89 10.24
N ILE A 57 0.43 11.59 9.59
CA ILE A 57 0.77 10.26 9.08
C ILE A 57 2.08 9.77 9.68
N ASP A 58 2.29 8.46 9.70
CA ASP A 58 3.61 7.87 9.87
C ASP A 58 3.98 7.04 8.63
N VAL A 59 5.24 7.15 8.20
CA VAL A 59 5.72 6.54 6.95
C VAL A 59 7.10 5.93 7.10
N SER A 60 7.39 4.99 6.21
CA SER A 60 8.65 4.24 6.12
C SER A 60 8.88 3.81 4.66
N LYS A 61 9.88 2.95 4.42
CA LYS A 61 10.05 2.28 3.12
C LYS A 61 8.84 1.52 2.63
N PHE A 62 7.93 1.09 3.52
CA PHE A 62 6.78 0.26 3.15
C PHE A 62 5.70 1.00 2.35
N GLN A 63 5.66 2.33 2.42
CA GLN A 63 4.72 3.15 1.64
C GLN A 63 5.18 3.38 0.20
N GLY A 64 6.44 3.03 -0.14
CA GLY A 64 6.98 3.28 -1.47
C GLY A 64 7.26 4.75 -1.75
N ASP A 65 7.00 5.18 -2.99
CA ASP A 65 7.14 6.57 -3.42
C ASP A 65 5.90 7.38 -2.99
N ILE A 66 6.13 8.49 -2.29
CA ILE A 66 5.06 9.34 -1.75
C ILE A 66 5.02 10.67 -2.51
N ASP A 67 3.84 11.03 -3.02
CA ASP A 67 3.57 12.40 -3.46
C ASP A 67 3.31 13.29 -2.24
N TRP A 68 4.34 13.99 -1.80
CA TRP A 68 4.27 14.86 -0.63
C TRP A 68 3.42 16.11 -0.84
N ASN A 69 3.23 16.56 -2.08
CA ASN A 69 2.32 17.67 -2.37
C ASN A 69 0.87 17.23 -2.21
N ALA A 70 0.55 16.02 -2.69
CA ALA A 70 -0.76 15.42 -2.44
C ALA A 70 -1.02 15.24 -0.94
N VAL A 71 -0.02 14.80 -0.17
CA VAL A 71 -0.09 14.72 1.30
C VAL A 71 -0.36 16.08 1.94
N ALA A 72 0.37 17.13 1.55
CA ALA A 72 0.15 18.47 2.09
C ALA A 72 -1.27 18.99 1.78
N SER A 73 -1.81 18.64 0.61
CA SER A 73 -3.16 19.03 0.19
C SER A 73 -4.29 18.23 0.84
N SER A 74 -4.01 17.06 1.42
CA SER A 74 -5.03 16.15 1.96
C SER A 74 -5.54 16.52 3.36
N GLY A 75 -4.96 17.55 3.97
CA GLY A 75 -5.32 18.01 5.32
C GLY A 75 -4.37 17.53 6.42
N VAL A 76 -3.40 16.68 6.10
CA VAL A 76 -2.33 16.24 7.01
C VAL A 76 -1.55 17.44 7.56
N LYS A 77 -1.34 17.45 8.88
CA LYS A 77 -0.67 18.56 9.59
C LYS A 77 0.77 18.24 10.01
N PHE A 78 1.15 16.96 10.07
CA PHE A 78 2.51 16.53 10.37
C PHE A 78 2.78 15.11 9.87
N ALA A 79 4.06 14.73 9.78
CA ALA A 79 4.49 13.38 9.46
C ALA A 79 5.59 12.85 10.39
N TRP A 80 5.50 11.58 10.79
CA TRP A 80 6.58 10.84 11.42
C TRP A 80 7.25 9.93 10.40
N ILE A 81 8.55 10.05 10.21
CA ILE A 81 9.30 9.31 9.18
C ILE A 81 10.26 8.34 9.85
N LYS A 82 10.15 7.05 9.52
CA LYS A 82 11.08 6.05 10.03
C LYS A 82 12.49 6.37 9.57
N ALA A 83 13.41 6.53 10.52
CA ALA A 83 14.82 6.74 10.23
C ALA A 83 15.61 5.44 10.31
N THR A 84 15.37 4.66 11.36
CA THR A 84 16.18 3.48 11.70
C THR A 84 15.35 2.38 12.33
N GLU A 85 15.85 1.15 12.30
CA GLU A 85 15.27 0.00 13.02
C GLU A 85 16.35 -0.88 13.66
N GLY A 86 16.08 -1.38 14.86
CA GLY A 86 16.98 -2.26 15.59
C GLY A 86 18.32 -1.60 15.90
N GLY A 87 19.42 -2.23 15.47
CA GLY A 87 20.75 -1.75 15.82
C GLY A 87 21.60 -1.13 14.75
N ASN A 88 21.36 -1.49 13.50
CA ASN A 88 22.26 -1.20 12.40
C ASN A 88 21.52 -0.99 11.07
N ARG A 89 20.19 -0.83 11.09
CA ARG A 89 19.39 -0.68 9.87
C ARG A 89 18.85 0.73 9.79
N ALA A 90 19.17 1.41 8.70
CA ALA A 90 18.50 2.64 8.28
C ALA A 90 17.32 2.30 7.37
N ASP A 91 16.26 3.10 7.42
CA ASP A 91 15.16 3.00 6.47
C ASP A 91 15.61 3.51 5.09
N ALA A 92 15.45 2.67 4.07
CA ALA A 92 15.94 2.96 2.71
C ALA A 92 15.28 4.18 2.05
N ARG A 93 14.10 4.61 2.53
CA ARG A 93 13.38 5.77 2.00
C ARG A 93 13.47 6.99 2.92
N PHE A 94 14.18 6.91 4.05
CA PHE A 94 14.26 8.02 5.00
C PHE A 94 14.65 9.34 4.35
N GLN A 95 15.75 9.38 3.58
CA GLN A 95 16.22 10.63 2.96
C GLN A 95 15.21 11.20 1.96
N ALA A 96 14.62 10.35 1.10
CA ALA A 96 13.65 10.79 0.11
C ALA A 96 12.39 11.35 0.77
N ASN A 97 11.88 10.67 1.82
CA ASN A 97 10.74 11.11 2.59
C ASN A 97 11.04 12.40 3.36
N TRP A 98 12.22 12.50 3.96
CA TRP A 98 12.67 13.68 4.69
C TRP A 98 12.74 14.91 3.78
N SER A 99 13.37 14.79 2.61
CA SER A 99 13.44 15.88 1.65
C SER A 99 12.07 16.22 1.07
N GLY A 100 11.26 15.22 0.74
CA GLY A 100 9.93 15.41 0.16
C GLY A 100 8.99 16.14 1.10
N ALA A 101 8.91 15.71 2.36
CA ALA A 101 8.11 16.37 3.39
C ALA A 101 8.57 17.82 3.63
N LYS A 102 9.89 18.05 3.69
CA LYS A 102 10.46 19.40 3.83
C LYS A 102 10.08 20.29 2.65
N SER A 103 10.22 19.81 1.43
CA SER A 103 9.91 20.58 0.21
C SER A 103 8.42 20.89 0.09
N ALA A 104 7.54 19.98 0.53
CA ALA A 104 6.09 20.19 0.54
C ALA A 104 5.61 21.04 1.73
N GLY A 105 6.50 21.49 2.62
CA GLY A 105 6.16 22.30 3.79
C GLY A 105 5.42 21.52 4.89
N VAL A 106 5.52 20.19 4.91
CA VAL A 106 4.90 19.34 5.93
C VAL A 106 5.83 19.27 7.15
N PRO A 107 5.41 19.72 8.36
CA PRO A 107 6.18 19.51 9.58
C PRO A 107 6.45 18.02 9.79
N HIS A 108 7.70 17.65 10.07
CA HIS A 108 8.08 16.25 10.16
C HIS A 108 9.09 15.96 11.25
N GLY A 109 9.03 14.75 11.78
CA GLY A 109 9.98 14.20 12.75
C GLY A 109 10.48 12.83 12.33
N ALA A 110 11.58 12.40 12.93
CA ALA A 110 12.15 11.07 12.70
C ALA A 110 11.77 10.12 13.86
N TYR A 111 11.56 8.84 13.56
CA TYR A 111 11.42 7.81 14.59
C TYR A 111 12.37 6.63 14.40
N HIS A 112 12.68 5.95 15.50
CA HIS A 112 13.45 4.71 15.54
C HIS A 112 12.54 3.54 15.92
N PHE A 113 12.56 2.46 15.15
CA PHE A 113 11.85 1.23 15.50
C PHE A 113 12.74 0.35 16.39
N VAL A 114 12.40 0.24 17.67
CA VAL A 114 13.21 -0.49 18.65
C VAL A 114 13.09 -2.01 18.49
N TYR A 115 14.22 -2.72 18.55
CA TYR A 115 14.25 -4.15 18.86
C TYR A 115 14.83 -4.31 20.27
N TRP A 116 14.06 -4.95 21.16
CA TRP A 116 14.46 -5.15 22.56
C TRP A 116 15.62 -6.13 22.71
N CYS A 117 15.65 -7.17 21.88
CA CYS A 117 16.72 -8.16 21.86
C CYS A 117 17.58 -7.94 20.62
N ARG A 118 18.76 -7.35 20.81
CA ARG A 118 19.79 -7.16 19.78
C ARG A 118 21.10 -7.77 20.31
N SER A 119 21.72 -8.63 19.50
CA SER A 119 23.14 -8.96 19.61
C SER A 119 23.97 -7.85 19.01
#